data_AF-A0A7K2CD31-F1
#
_entry.id   AF-A0A7K2CD31-F1
#
_cell.length_a   1.000
_cell.length_b   1.000
_cell.length_c   1.000
_cell.angle_alpha   90.00
_cell.angle_beta   90.00
_cell.angle_gamma   90.00
#
_symmetry.space_group_name_H-M   'P 1'
#
loop_
_entity.id
_entity.type
_entity.pdbx_description
1 polymer ?
#
loop_
_entity_poly.entity_id
_entity_poly.type
_entity_poly.pdbx_seq_one_letter_code
_entity_poly.pdbx_strand_id
1 'polypeptide(L)'
;MKFFKISNYKNTVRRGVQAYNGQLSRHFDPDVLNRVNAEIESGQVIAIATEKLDGENFKIGWKERRFYVGQRQSEVDDWHQHPNASKFGEYLVAFLDYWAENNPLAHILDHLNTPPYSSIVAPIEEKQVFDLTFFGELVGNALQRRFKWDFDGYDAFFFDVHIQYTDNGNLCRLALGYDFLQNGIASKMAPPSRCKLVPLVKSARSLKEILELDPNFPPVLPIEANNEDGVSEGYVISPYHPTTYPWYLKTKSKPFAETKIRKPKERDVLKSEYAVHVTDERLHHVLQGLLQDGAVTEDELDTSAVFGKTIPLVIKAMMKDIQDEEGGEFTKEDRKVVTSLTLNLFKHKVLSGEQ
;
A
#
# COMPACT_ATOMS: atom_id res chain seq x y z
N MET A 1 25.21 -44.72 3.07
CA MET A 1 24.87 -43.48 2.34
C MET A 1 24.33 -42.49 3.36
N LYS A 2 25.08 -41.43 3.68
CA LYS A 2 24.76 -40.50 4.79
C LYS A 2 23.74 -39.46 4.31
N PHE A 3 22.62 -39.35 5.02
CA PHE A 3 21.61 -38.32 4.81
C PHE A 3 22.19 -36.95 5.11
N PHE A 4 22.18 -36.04 4.13
CA PHE A 4 22.42 -34.63 4.39
C PHE A 4 21.16 -34.02 4.99
N LYS A 5 21.25 -33.70 6.27
CA LYS A 5 20.29 -32.93 7.05
C LYS A 5 20.20 -31.54 6.42
N ILE A 6 19.05 -31.20 5.84
CA ILE A 6 18.72 -29.81 5.46
C ILE A 6 18.53 -29.04 6.76
N SER A 7 19.60 -28.45 7.27
CA SER A 7 19.57 -27.51 8.39
C SER A 7 20.23 -26.22 7.97
N ASN A 8 19.50 -25.12 8.17
CA ASN A 8 19.91 -23.72 8.15
C ASN A 8 19.78 -22.95 6.83
N TYR A 9 18.54 -22.67 6.42
CA TYR A 9 18.20 -21.53 5.56
C TYR A 9 17.45 -20.42 6.33
N LYS A 10 17.69 -20.31 7.64
CA LYS A 10 17.15 -19.24 8.51
C LYS A 10 18.01 -17.96 8.50
N ASN A 11 19.10 -17.89 7.72
CA ASN A 11 20.04 -16.77 7.74
C ASN A 11 20.13 -15.95 6.44
N THR A 12 19.42 -16.30 5.37
CA THR A 12 19.58 -15.61 4.06
C THR A 12 18.64 -14.42 3.86
N VAL A 13 17.72 -14.13 4.80
CA VAL A 13 16.77 -12.99 4.71
C VAL A 13 16.83 -12.10 5.97
N ARG A 14 17.99 -12.05 6.63
CA ARG A 14 18.23 -11.13 7.77
C ARG A 14 19.55 -10.40 7.59
N ARG A 15 19.49 -9.23 6.97
CA ARG A 15 20.27 -8.02 7.30
C ARG A 15 19.76 -6.86 6.44
N GLY A 16 19.55 -5.71 7.04
CA GLY A 16 19.11 -4.51 6.35
C GLY A 16 19.94 -3.28 6.75
N VAL A 17 19.95 -2.32 5.83
CA VAL A 17 20.10 -0.85 5.97
C VAL A 17 21.41 -0.28 6.56
N GLN A 18 22.13 0.53 5.77
CA GLN A 18 22.52 1.96 5.97
C GLN A 18 23.76 2.33 5.10
N ALA A 19 23.92 3.64 4.82
CA ALA A 19 24.32 4.19 3.52
C ALA A 19 25.76 4.77 3.37
N TYR A 20 26.05 5.13 2.10
CA TYR A 20 26.93 6.18 1.54
C TYR A 20 28.43 5.95 1.28
N ASN A 21 28.84 6.37 0.07
CA ASN A 21 30.18 6.65 -0.48
C ASN A 21 31.31 5.66 -0.21
N GLY A 22 31.46 4.67 -1.11
CA GLY A 22 32.73 3.96 -1.32
C GLY A 22 32.78 2.51 -0.86
N GLN A 23 31.68 1.92 -0.37
CA GLN A 23 31.67 0.54 0.17
C GLN A 23 30.47 -0.31 -0.27
N LEU A 24 30.06 -0.25 -1.53
CA LEU A 24 29.16 -1.27 -2.11
C LEU A 24 29.72 -2.70 -1.91
N SER A 25 31.04 -2.85 -1.81
CA SER A 25 31.74 -4.15 -1.74
C SER A 25 31.73 -4.87 -0.40
N ARG A 26 31.27 -4.27 0.71
CA ARG A 26 31.41 -4.90 2.04
C ARG A 26 30.18 -5.61 2.58
N HIS A 27 29.00 -5.37 2.00
CA HIS A 27 27.73 -5.81 2.59
C HIS A 27 26.78 -6.52 1.63
N PHE A 28 27.20 -6.68 0.37
CA PHE A 28 26.59 -7.59 -0.56
C PHE A 28 27.56 -8.71 -0.86
N ASP A 29 27.02 -9.89 -1.13
CA ASP A 29 27.78 -10.91 -1.81
C ASP A 29 28.30 -10.29 -3.14
N PRO A 30 29.62 -10.17 -3.33
CA PRO A 30 30.19 -9.57 -4.54
C PRO A 30 29.66 -10.24 -5.81
N ASP A 31 29.32 -11.53 -5.73
CA ASP A 31 28.79 -12.28 -6.87
C ASP A 31 27.37 -11.85 -7.24
N VAL A 32 26.55 -11.45 -6.26
CA VAL A 32 25.20 -10.90 -6.50
C VAL A 32 25.30 -9.52 -7.17
N LEU A 33 26.17 -8.64 -6.66
CA LEU A 33 26.37 -7.33 -7.30
C LEU A 33 26.93 -7.45 -8.71
N ASN A 34 27.90 -8.34 -8.93
CA ASN A 34 28.46 -8.59 -10.25
C ASN A 34 27.41 -9.14 -11.22
N ARG A 35 26.53 -10.03 -10.77
CA ARG A 35 25.43 -10.55 -11.60
C ARG A 35 24.40 -9.47 -11.94
N VAL A 36 23.95 -8.70 -10.95
CA VAL A 36 22.99 -7.60 -11.17
C VAL A 36 23.58 -6.57 -12.14
N ASN A 37 24.86 -6.21 -11.96
CA ASN A 37 25.55 -5.32 -12.89
C ASN A 37 25.62 -5.91 -14.30
N ALA A 38 25.97 -7.20 -14.46
CA ALA A 38 26.04 -7.85 -15.76
C ALA A 38 24.68 -7.92 -16.47
N GLU A 39 23.60 -8.22 -15.73
CA GLU A 39 22.23 -8.26 -16.27
C GLU A 39 21.75 -6.87 -16.72
N ILE A 40 22.08 -5.82 -15.98
CA ILE A 40 21.69 -4.46 -16.34
C ILE A 40 22.57 -3.91 -17.49
N GLU A 41 23.89 -4.06 -17.40
CA GLU A 41 24.84 -3.57 -18.43
C GLU A 41 24.69 -4.27 -19.78
N SER A 42 24.24 -5.53 -19.79
CA SER A 42 23.89 -6.23 -21.03
C SER A 42 22.57 -5.73 -21.65
N GLY A 43 21.86 -4.82 -20.97
CA GLY A 43 20.55 -4.31 -21.38
C GLY A 43 19.41 -5.33 -21.22
N GLN A 44 19.68 -6.47 -20.58
CA GLN A 44 18.69 -7.51 -20.33
C GLN A 44 17.70 -7.13 -19.22
N VAL A 45 18.13 -6.29 -18.27
CA VAL A 45 17.30 -5.83 -17.16
C VAL A 45 17.28 -4.31 -17.10
N ILE A 46 16.08 -3.73 -17.16
CA ILE A 46 15.86 -2.34 -16.75
C ILE A 46 15.74 -2.37 -15.22
N ALA A 47 16.50 -1.52 -14.54
CA ALA A 47 16.32 -1.32 -13.11
C ALA A 47 15.44 -0.08 -12.89
N ILE A 48 14.67 -0.09 -11.82
CA ILE A 48 13.88 1.05 -11.39
C ILE A 48 14.19 1.40 -9.95
N ALA A 49 14.00 2.67 -9.60
CA ALA A 49 13.88 3.15 -8.23
C ALA A 49 12.44 3.57 -7.98
N THR A 50 11.81 2.98 -6.98
CA THR A 50 10.50 3.41 -6.46
C THR A 50 10.69 4.12 -5.13
N GLU A 51 9.82 5.07 -4.81
CA GLU A 51 9.84 5.72 -3.52
C GLU A 51 9.64 4.67 -2.42
N LYS A 52 10.49 4.72 -1.39
CA LYS A 52 10.29 3.91 -0.20
C LYS A 52 9.32 4.67 0.72
N LEU A 53 8.10 4.18 0.79
CA LEU A 53 7.10 4.73 1.70
C LEU A 53 7.41 4.33 3.16
N ASP A 54 7.08 5.22 4.09
CA ASP A 54 7.16 5.01 5.54
C ASP A 54 5.75 4.70 6.06
N GLY A 55 5.45 3.41 6.16
CA GLY A 55 4.14 2.94 6.56
C GLY A 55 4.21 1.62 7.32
N GLU A 56 3.27 0.73 7.02
CA GLU A 56 3.23 -0.63 7.51
C GLU A 56 3.16 -1.60 6.33
N ASN A 57 4.07 -2.57 6.30
CA ASN A 57 4.06 -3.59 5.26
C ASN A 57 2.82 -4.48 5.37
N PHE A 58 2.13 -4.66 4.26
CA PHE A 58 1.03 -5.60 4.11
C PHE A 58 1.25 -6.54 2.93
N LYS A 59 0.51 -7.65 2.96
CA LYS A 59 0.38 -8.57 1.84
C LYS A 59 -1.06 -9.05 1.72
N ILE A 60 -1.50 -9.22 0.49
CA ILE A 60 -2.78 -9.85 0.15
C ILE A 60 -2.45 -10.94 -0.86
N GLY A 61 -3.01 -12.13 -0.70
CA GLY A 61 -2.71 -13.19 -1.62
C GLY A 61 -3.79 -14.22 -1.74
N TRP A 62 -3.56 -15.10 -2.70
CA TRP A 62 -4.34 -16.28 -2.96
C TRP A 62 -3.42 -17.49 -2.83
N LYS A 63 -3.71 -18.38 -1.90
CA LYS A 63 -2.90 -19.58 -1.63
C LYS A 63 -3.82 -20.76 -1.41
N GLU A 64 -3.53 -21.86 -2.09
CA GLU A 64 -4.31 -23.10 -1.98
C GLU A 64 -5.84 -22.87 -2.15
N ARG A 65 -6.23 -21.99 -3.09
CA ARG A 65 -7.62 -21.60 -3.37
C ARG A 65 -8.30 -20.76 -2.28
N ARG A 66 -7.54 -20.15 -1.37
CA ARG A 66 -8.05 -19.27 -0.32
C ARG A 66 -7.37 -17.92 -0.38
N PHE A 67 -8.14 -16.88 -0.09
CA PHE A 67 -7.56 -15.56 0.13
C PHE A 67 -6.97 -15.49 1.52
N TYR A 68 -5.89 -14.74 1.64
CA TYR A 68 -5.34 -14.36 2.92
C TYR A 68 -4.89 -12.91 2.88
N VAL A 69 -4.86 -12.32 4.07
CA VAL A 69 -4.27 -11.01 4.31
C VAL A 69 -3.23 -11.17 5.41
N GLY A 70 -2.14 -10.44 5.30
CA GLY A 70 -1.08 -10.54 6.28
C GLY A 70 -0.28 -9.27 6.44
N GLN A 71 0.39 -9.19 7.58
CA GLN A 71 1.49 -8.27 7.80
C GLN A 71 2.81 -8.95 7.43
N ARG A 72 3.91 -8.25 7.70
CA ARG A 72 5.28 -8.72 7.49
C ARG A 72 5.59 -10.14 8.00
N GLN A 73 4.98 -10.60 9.09
CA GLN A 73 5.30 -11.90 9.72
C GLN A 73 4.10 -12.80 9.98
N SER A 74 2.88 -12.36 9.67
CA SER A 74 1.65 -13.10 9.95
C SER A 74 0.80 -13.22 8.68
N GLU A 75 0.03 -14.29 8.62
CA GLU A 75 -1.07 -14.51 7.67
C GLU A 75 -2.31 -14.75 8.50
N VAL A 76 -3.43 -14.21 8.05
CA VAL A 76 -4.75 -14.40 8.66
C VAL A 76 -5.67 -14.83 7.52
N ASP A 77 -6.27 -16.01 7.69
CA ASP A 77 -7.16 -16.61 6.68
C ASP A 77 -8.52 -15.89 6.63
N ASP A 78 -8.91 -15.21 7.72
CA ASP A 78 -10.10 -14.37 7.79
C ASP A 78 -9.67 -12.94 8.10
N TRP A 79 -9.84 -12.05 7.13
CA TRP A 79 -9.39 -10.68 7.26
C TRP A 79 -10.16 -9.90 8.33
N HIS A 80 -11.40 -10.30 8.64
CA HIS A 80 -12.20 -9.68 9.72
C HIS A 80 -11.58 -9.94 11.10
N GLN A 81 -10.73 -10.97 11.21
CA GLN A 81 -9.98 -11.29 12.43
C GLN A 81 -8.63 -10.59 12.49
N HIS A 82 -8.26 -9.84 11.45
CA HIS A 82 -7.01 -9.09 11.44
C HIS A 82 -7.12 -7.90 12.42
N PRO A 83 -6.14 -7.66 13.32
CA PRO A 83 -6.18 -6.53 14.28
C PRO A 83 -6.13 -5.13 13.63
N ASN A 84 -6.06 -5.07 12.32
CA ASN A 84 -6.09 -3.85 11.50
C ASN A 84 -7.20 -3.97 10.43
N ALA A 85 -8.17 -4.89 10.57
CA ALA A 85 -9.25 -5.10 9.61
C ALA A 85 -9.99 -3.80 9.28
N SER A 86 -10.24 -2.95 10.27
CA SER A 86 -10.82 -1.61 10.07
C SER A 86 -9.90 -0.66 9.29
N LYS A 87 -8.57 -0.81 9.38
CA LYS A 87 -7.58 -0.01 8.63
C LYS A 87 -7.38 -0.50 7.20
N PHE A 88 -7.67 -1.78 6.94
CA PHE A 88 -7.60 -2.41 5.62
C PHE A 88 -8.96 -2.44 4.90
N GLY A 89 -10.07 -2.30 5.64
CA GLY A 89 -11.39 -2.83 5.29
C GLY A 89 -11.87 -2.43 3.92
N GLU A 90 -11.98 -1.14 3.64
CA GLU A 90 -12.53 -0.66 2.36
C GLU A 90 -11.64 -1.00 1.16
N TYR A 91 -10.32 -0.82 1.29
CA TYR A 91 -9.36 -1.13 0.22
C TYR A 91 -9.27 -2.63 -0.06
N LEU A 92 -9.28 -3.43 1.00
CA LEU A 92 -9.22 -4.87 0.91
C LEU A 92 -10.52 -5.43 0.31
N VAL A 93 -11.69 -4.95 0.75
CA VAL A 93 -12.98 -5.33 0.16
C VAL A 93 -12.99 -4.99 -1.32
N ALA A 94 -12.61 -3.76 -1.69
CA ALA A 94 -12.52 -3.37 -3.10
C ALA A 94 -11.55 -4.22 -3.92
N PHE A 95 -10.42 -4.64 -3.34
CA PHE A 95 -9.45 -5.54 -3.97
C PHE A 95 -10.01 -6.97 -4.12
N LEU A 96 -10.66 -7.49 -3.08
CA LEU A 96 -11.27 -8.83 -3.08
C LEU A 96 -12.46 -8.91 -4.03
N ASP A 97 -13.31 -7.88 -4.08
CA ASP A 97 -14.43 -7.77 -5.02
C ASP A 97 -13.92 -7.77 -6.46
N TYR A 98 -12.91 -6.94 -6.75
CA TYR A 98 -12.25 -6.96 -8.07
C TYR A 98 -11.72 -8.36 -8.41
N TRP A 99 -11.05 -9.01 -7.45
CA TRP A 99 -10.51 -10.34 -7.68
C TRP A 99 -11.60 -11.36 -8.01
N ALA A 100 -12.70 -11.34 -7.24
CA ALA A 100 -13.83 -12.22 -7.43
C ALA A 100 -14.48 -12.04 -8.81
N GLU A 101 -14.55 -10.80 -9.29
CA GLU A 101 -15.16 -10.47 -10.59
C GLU A 101 -14.27 -10.77 -11.80
N ASN A 102 -12.94 -10.61 -11.66
CA ASN A 102 -12.05 -10.52 -12.83
C ASN A 102 -11.06 -11.69 -12.98
N ASN A 103 -11.03 -12.67 -12.06
CA ASN A 103 -10.07 -13.78 -12.06
C ASN A 103 -8.64 -13.32 -12.45
N PRO A 104 -8.00 -12.46 -11.64
CA PRO A 104 -6.72 -11.85 -11.98
C PRO A 104 -5.61 -12.88 -12.18
N LEU A 105 -5.72 -14.10 -11.63
CA LEU A 105 -4.77 -15.18 -11.89
C LEU A 105 -4.72 -15.55 -13.37
N ALA A 106 -5.87 -15.71 -14.03
CA ALA A 106 -5.91 -15.98 -15.47
C ALA A 106 -5.26 -14.85 -16.27
N HIS A 107 -5.55 -13.59 -15.91
CA HIS A 107 -4.92 -12.43 -16.54
C HIS A 107 -3.41 -12.34 -16.33
N ILE A 108 -2.94 -12.69 -15.13
CA ILE A 108 -1.51 -12.74 -14.80
C ILE A 108 -0.81 -13.77 -15.68
N LEU A 109 -1.39 -14.97 -15.78
CA LEU A 109 -0.83 -16.06 -16.57
C LEU A 109 -0.85 -15.75 -18.06
N ASP A 110 -1.93 -15.17 -18.58
CA ASP A 110 -2.00 -14.72 -19.97
C ASP A 110 -0.88 -13.72 -20.28
N HIS A 111 -0.64 -12.74 -19.40
CA HIS A 111 0.39 -11.75 -19.61
C HIS A 111 1.79 -12.37 -19.57
N LEU A 112 2.08 -13.24 -18.59
CA LEU A 112 3.35 -13.96 -18.50
C LEU A 112 3.62 -14.88 -19.70
N ASN A 113 2.56 -15.42 -20.30
CA ASN A 113 2.64 -16.30 -21.47
C ASN A 113 2.71 -15.53 -22.80
N THR A 114 2.69 -14.19 -22.77
CA THR A 114 2.87 -13.32 -23.95
C THR A 114 4.25 -12.67 -24.02
N PRO A 115 4.78 -12.36 -25.22
CA PRO A 115 6.02 -11.61 -25.34
C PRO A 115 5.93 -10.21 -24.67
N PRO A 116 7.00 -9.72 -24.02
CA PRO A 116 8.34 -10.33 -23.97
C PRO A 116 8.50 -11.42 -22.90
N TYR A 117 7.58 -11.58 -21.96
CA TYR A 117 7.76 -12.42 -20.77
C TYR A 117 7.85 -13.91 -21.07
N SER A 118 7.17 -14.37 -22.11
CA SER A 118 7.26 -15.75 -22.59
C SER A 118 8.67 -16.16 -23.05
N SER A 119 9.58 -15.19 -23.23
CA SER A 119 11.01 -15.44 -23.51
C SER A 119 11.88 -15.50 -22.25
N ILE A 120 11.36 -15.05 -21.12
CA ILE A 120 12.05 -14.96 -19.83
C ILE A 120 11.62 -16.13 -18.93
N VAL A 121 10.34 -16.50 -18.98
CA VAL A 121 9.74 -17.53 -18.13
C VAL A 121 9.06 -18.57 -19.01
N ALA A 122 9.23 -19.85 -18.67
CA ALA A 122 8.48 -20.93 -19.30
C ALA A 122 6.97 -20.75 -19.04
N PRO A 123 6.09 -21.23 -19.94
CA PRO A 123 4.66 -21.09 -19.74
C PRO A 123 4.20 -21.67 -18.41
N ILE A 124 3.39 -20.90 -17.67
CA ILE A 124 2.81 -21.31 -16.39
C ILE A 124 1.31 -21.54 -16.59
N GLU A 125 0.84 -22.72 -16.22
CA GLU A 125 -0.58 -23.07 -16.17
C GLU A 125 -1.18 -22.78 -14.79
N GLU A 126 -2.47 -22.45 -14.74
CA GLU A 126 -3.18 -22.14 -13.50
C GLU A 126 -3.05 -23.25 -12.44
N LYS A 127 -3.12 -24.51 -12.87
CA LYS A 127 -3.00 -25.68 -12.00
C LYS A 127 -1.64 -25.81 -11.32
N GLN A 128 -0.62 -25.13 -11.84
CA GLN A 128 0.74 -25.16 -11.29
C GLN A 128 0.91 -24.12 -10.18
N VAL A 129 0.07 -23.08 -10.13
CA VAL A 129 0.17 -21.98 -9.17
C VAL A 129 -0.45 -22.40 -7.84
N PHE A 130 0.32 -22.27 -6.77
CA PHE A 130 -0.15 -22.60 -5.42
C PHE A 130 -0.20 -21.39 -4.49
N ASP A 131 0.53 -20.32 -4.79
CA ASP A 131 0.50 -19.07 -4.03
C ASP A 131 0.80 -17.88 -4.97
N LEU A 132 -0.03 -16.86 -4.88
CA LEU A 132 0.10 -15.58 -5.56
C LEU A 132 -0.04 -14.49 -4.51
N THR A 133 1.02 -13.72 -4.28
CA THR A 133 1.09 -12.74 -3.20
C THR A 133 1.41 -11.36 -3.73
N PHE A 134 0.58 -10.39 -3.40
CA PHE A 134 0.77 -8.98 -3.64
C PHE A 134 1.34 -8.35 -2.38
N PHE A 135 2.42 -7.59 -2.51
CA PHE A 135 3.05 -6.88 -1.41
C PHE A 135 2.85 -5.39 -1.59
N GLY A 136 2.58 -4.72 -0.48
CA GLY A 136 2.44 -3.27 -0.46
C GLY A 136 2.81 -2.65 0.87
N GLU A 137 2.75 -1.33 0.88
CA GLU A 137 2.88 -0.50 2.05
C GLU A 137 1.54 0.20 2.31
N LEU A 138 1.01 0.03 3.51
CA LEU A 138 -0.11 0.79 4.01
C LEU A 138 0.46 2.08 4.60
N VAL A 139 -0.02 3.22 4.15
CA VAL A 139 0.38 4.54 4.66
C VAL A 139 -0.82 5.24 5.25
N GLY A 140 -0.59 6.15 6.19
CA GLY A 140 -1.63 6.92 6.84
C GLY A 140 -1.09 7.73 7.99
N ASN A 141 -1.81 8.80 8.33
CA ASN A 141 -1.38 9.78 9.33
C ASN A 141 -1.25 9.20 10.76
N ALA A 142 -1.85 8.04 11.02
CA ALA A 142 -1.76 7.32 12.29
C ALA A 142 -0.66 6.24 12.34
N LEU A 143 -0.10 5.82 11.20
CA LEU A 143 0.87 4.70 11.18
C LEU A 143 2.26 5.19 11.58
N GLN A 144 2.74 6.21 10.89
CA GLN A 144 4.07 6.79 11.10
C GLN A 144 3.94 8.31 11.19
N ARG A 145 4.64 8.94 12.15
CA ARG A 145 4.54 10.39 12.39
C ARG A 145 5.39 11.27 11.48
N ARG A 146 6.29 10.67 10.70
CA ARG A 146 7.30 11.44 9.96
C ARG A 146 6.68 12.18 8.79
N PHE A 147 5.66 11.59 8.18
CA PHE A 147 4.88 12.22 7.14
C PHE A 147 3.46 12.44 7.65
N LYS A 148 3.03 13.70 7.56
CA LYS A 148 1.63 14.04 7.44
C LYS A 148 1.25 14.02 5.97
N TRP A 149 0.55 12.97 5.55
CA TRP A 149 0.03 12.79 4.21
C TRP A 149 -1.14 13.75 3.95
N ASP A 150 -1.25 14.22 2.70
CA ASP A 150 -2.32 15.13 2.26
C ASP A 150 -3.65 14.41 1.97
N PHE A 151 -3.94 13.37 2.75
CA PHE A 151 -5.21 12.66 2.73
C PHE A 151 -5.57 12.22 4.16
N ASP A 152 -6.86 12.16 4.44
CA ASP A 152 -7.36 11.61 5.69
C ASP A 152 -7.45 10.07 5.59
N GLY A 153 -7.18 9.36 6.69
CA GLY A 153 -7.27 7.89 6.77
C GLY A 153 -6.01 7.15 6.35
N TYR A 154 -6.22 6.01 5.68
CA TYR A 154 -5.18 5.10 5.20
C TYR A 154 -5.24 4.94 3.67
N ASP A 155 -4.12 4.56 3.08
CA ASP A 155 -4.02 4.26 1.66
C ASP A 155 -3.00 3.15 1.42
N ALA A 156 -3.20 2.35 0.37
CA ALA A 156 -2.44 1.13 0.13
C ALA A 156 -1.69 1.20 -1.21
N PHE A 157 -0.36 1.05 -1.15
CA PHE A 157 0.51 1.14 -2.31
C PHE A 157 1.26 -0.17 -2.54
N PHE A 158 0.97 -0.83 -3.65
CA PHE A 158 1.65 -2.06 -4.05
C PHE A 158 3.04 -1.78 -4.60
N PHE A 159 4.00 -2.63 -4.26
CA PHE A 159 5.37 -2.54 -4.74
C PHE A 159 5.93 -3.85 -5.29
N ASP A 160 5.26 -4.98 -5.07
CA ASP A 160 5.71 -6.26 -5.62
C ASP A 160 4.59 -7.29 -5.77
N VAL A 161 4.82 -8.29 -6.63
CA VAL A 161 3.98 -9.48 -6.75
C VAL A 161 4.85 -10.72 -6.91
N HIS A 162 4.58 -11.73 -6.11
CA HIS A 162 5.22 -13.03 -6.18
C HIS A 162 4.25 -14.11 -6.63
N ILE A 163 4.68 -14.93 -7.59
CA ILE A 163 4.05 -16.21 -7.92
C ILE A 163 4.93 -17.33 -7.40
N GLN A 164 4.26 -18.30 -6.83
CA GLN A 164 4.82 -19.54 -6.34
C GLN A 164 4.09 -20.67 -7.09
N TYR A 165 4.84 -21.43 -7.88
CA TYR A 165 4.30 -22.44 -8.79
C TYR A 165 5.16 -23.71 -8.83
N THR A 166 4.66 -24.76 -9.44
CA THR A 166 5.39 -26.03 -9.64
C THR A 166 5.78 -26.22 -11.09
N ASP A 167 7.07 -26.47 -11.35
CA ASP A 167 7.58 -26.85 -12.68
C ASP A 167 8.31 -28.19 -12.59
N ASN A 168 7.79 -29.18 -13.30
CA ASN A 168 8.31 -30.57 -13.28
C ASN A 168 8.51 -31.12 -11.84
N GLY A 169 7.61 -30.76 -10.93
CA GLY A 169 7.66 -31.15 -9.52
C GLY A 169 8.58 -30.32 -8.63
N ASN A 170 9.28 -29.32 -9.19
CA ASN A 170 10.10 -28.39 -8.42
C ASN A 170 9.29 -27.17 -8.00
N LEU A 171 9.54 -26.70 -6.78
CA LEU A 171 8.97 -25.46 -6.28
C LEU A 171 9.70 -24.26 -6.88
N CYS A 172 9.00 -23.48 -7.70
CA CYS A 172 9.52 -22.30 -8.33
C CYS A 172 8.88 -21.04 -7.75
N ARG A 173 9.65 -19.95 -7.74
CA ARG A 173 9.19 -18.62 -7.35
C ARG A 173 9.59 -17.61 -8.42
N LEU A 174 8.66 -16.73 -8.74
CA LEU A 174 8.84 -15.65 -9.70
C LEU A 174 8.37 -14.35 -9.05
N ALA A 175 9.21 -13.31 -9.09
CA ALA A 175 8.76 -11.94 -8.86
C ALA A 175 8.35 -11.35 -10.21
N LEU A 176 7.18 -10.73 -10.28
CA LEU A 176 6.63 -10.24 -11.54
C LEU A 176 7.22 -8.90 -11.98
N GLY A 177 7.95 -8.21 -11.11
CA GLY A 177 8.52 -6.89 -11.42
C GLY A 177 7.44 -5.79 -11.45
N TYR A 178 7.91 -4.57 -11.71
CA TYR A 178 7.07 -3.37 -11.66
C TYR A 178 6.26 -3.14 -12.93
N ASP A 179 6.78 -3.57 -14.08
CA ASP A 179 6.07 -3.46 -15.35
C ASP A 179 4.75 -4.25 -15.36
N PHE A 180 4.75 -5.40 -14.69
CA PHE A 180 3.59 -6.22 -14.45
C PHE A 180 2.56 -5.50 -13.56
N LEU A 181 3.01 -4.92 -12.45
CA LEU A 181 2.16 -4.11 -11.57
C LEU A 181 1.51 -2.96 -12.33
N GLN A 182 2.29 -2.25 -13.16
CA GLN A 182 1.83 -1.09 -13.92
C GLN A 182 0.90 -1.46 -15.09
N ASN A 183 1.29 -2.41 -15.93
CA ASN A 183 0.61 -2.73 -17.18
C ASN A 183 -0.38 -3.89 -17.08
N GLY A 184 -0.24 -4.74 -16.07
CA GLY A 184 -1.10 -5.90 -15.85
C GLY A 184 -2.21 -5.62 -14.83
N ILE A 185 -1.86 -5.07 -13.66
CA ILE A 185 -2.78 -4.91 -12.53
C ILE A 185 -3.38 -3.50 -12.50
N ALA A 186 -2.55 -2.46 -12.39
CA ALA A 186 -3.05 -1.08 -12.22
C ALA A 186 -3.84 -0.57 -13.44
N SER A 187 -3.47 -0.99 -14.66
CA SER A 187 -4.17 -0.61 -15.89
C SER A 187 -5.53 -1.30 -16.08
N LYS A 188 -5.75 -2.46 -15.44
CA LYS A 188 -6.96 -3.30 -15.61
C LYS A 188 -7.88 -3.27 -14.40
N MET A 189 -7.36 -2.93 -13.22
CA MET A 189 -8.15 -2.63 -12.02
C MET A 189 -8.83 -1.26 -12.19
N ALA A 190 -9.91 -1.23 -12.95
CA ALA A 190 -10.78 -0.07 -13.05
C ALA A 190 -11.79 -0.07 -11.88
N PRO A 191 -12.02 1.07 -11.19
CA PRO A 191 -11.34 2.35 -11.40
C PRO A 191 -9.88 2.34 -10.89
N PRO A 192 -8.97 3.10 -11.55
CA PRO A 192 -7.55 3.23 -11.18
C PRO A 192 -7.28 3.64 -9.72
N SER A 193 -8.32 4.03 -8.97
CA SER A 193 -8.26 4.36 -7.55
C SER A 193 -8.06 3.15 -6.63
N ARG A 194 -8.27 1.91 -7.08
CA ARG A 194 -8.30 0.72 -6.21
C ARG A 194 -6.97 -0.02 -6.05
N CYS A 195 -5.99 0.21 -6.93
CA CYS A 195 -4.68 -0.43 -6.84
C CYS A 195 -3.57 0.57 -7.14
N LYS A 196 -3.20 1.36 -6.13
CA LYS A 196 -2.14 2.35 -6.25
C LYS A 196 -0.79 1.65 -6.17
N LEU A 197 0.17 2.12 -6.96
CA LEU A 197 1.54 1.61 -6.93
C LEU A 197 2.43 2.60 -6.20
N VAL A 198 3.47 2.09 -5.52
CA VAL A 198 4.52 2.98 -5.01
C VAL A 198 5.06 3.86 -6.15
N PRO A 199 5.25 5.18 -5.91
CA PRO A 199 5.65 6.09 -6.97
C PRO A 199 6.98 5.69 -7.61
N LEU A 200 7.03 5.73 -8.95
CA LEU A 200 8.28 5.57 -9.68
C LEU A 200 9.10 6.85 -9.56
N VAL A 201 10.34 6.73 -9.06
CA VAL A 201 11.30 7.84 -8.97
C VAL A 201 12.16 7.90 -10.23
N LYS A 202 12.66 6.75 -10.71
CA LYS A 202 13.48 6.66 -11.93
C LYS A 202 13.44 5.26 -12.52
N SER A 203 13.57 5.16 -13.83
CA SER A 203 13.95 3.93 -14.54
C SER A 203 15.27 4.17 -15.26
N ALA A 204 16.14 3.15 -15.29
CA ALA A 204 17.42 3.25 -15.97
C ALA A 204 17.89 1.90 -16.52
N ARG A 205 18.70 1.97 -17.59
CA ARG A 205 19.37 0.82 -18.19
C ARG A 205 20.76 0.56 -17.60
N SER A 206 21.13 1.29 -16.54
CA SER A 206 22.38 1.11 -15.81
C SER A 206 22.12 1.22 -14.32
N LEU A 207 22.67 0.30 -13.52
CA LEU A 207 22.59 0.39 -12.07
C LEU A 207 23.30 1.65 -11.57
N LYS A 208 24.39 2.03 -12.23
CA LYS A 208 25.15 3.25 -11.92
C LYS A 208 24.26 4.50 -11.96
N GLU A 209 23.42 4.64 -12.99
CA GLU A 209 22.52 5.79 -13.12
C GLU A 209 21.47 5.87 -12.00
N ILE A 210 21.08 4.75 -11.40
CA ILE A 210 20.14 4.72 -10.28
C ILE A 210 20.86 4.95 -8.97
N LEU A 211 22.06 4.37 -8.79
CA LEU A 211 22.87 4.57 -7.60
C LEU A 211 23.37 6.02 -7.45
N GLU A 212 23.41 6.78 -8.54
CA GLU A 212 23.69 8.22 -8.54
C GLU A 212 22.50 9.08 -8.12
N LEU A 213 21.30 8.50 -7.92
CA LEU A 213 20.15 9.23 -7.39
C LEU A 213 20.42 9.70 -5.96
N ASP A 214 20.20 10.99 -5.73
CA ASP A 214 20.21 11.57 -4.38
C ASP A 214 19.08 10.93 -3.55
N PRO A 215 19.38 10.23 -2.44
CA PRO A 215 18.35 9.69 -1.58
C PRO A 215 17.61 10.75 -0.77
N ASN A 216 18.07 12.01 -0.78
CA ASN A 216 17.47 13.11 -0.04
C ASN A 216 16.53 13.93 -0.94
N PHE A 217 15.57 13.26 -1.57
CA PHE A 217 14.57 13.90 -2.43
C PHE A 217 13.25 14.12 -1.66
N PRO A 218 12.42 15.11 -2.04
CA PRO A 218 11.10 15.30 -1.44
C PRO A 218 10.19 14.11 -1.76
N PRO A 219 9.24 13.74 -0.88
CA PRO A 219 8.28 12.68 -1.17
C PRO A 219 7.54 12.93 -2.48
N VAL A 220 7.32 11.88 -3.28
CA VAL A 220 6.55 11.98 -4.52
C VAL A 220 5.06 11.99 -4.21
N LEU A 221 4.65 11.23 -3.19
CA LEU A 221 3.29 11.34 -2.65
C LEU A 221 3.09 12.71 -1.98
N PRO A 222 1.92 13.34 -2.18
CA PRO A 222 1.63 14.64 -1.59
C PRO A 222 1.59 14.54 -0.07
N ILE A 223 2.34 15.45 0.56
CA ILE A 223 2.41 15.62 2.00
C ILE A 223 2.04 17.05 2.36
N GLU A 224 1.48 17.26 3.56
CA GLU A 224 1.18 18.62 4.02
C GLU A 224 2.47 19.44 4.19
N ALA A 225 2.41 20.72 3.78
CA ALA A 225 3.54 21.65 3.71
C ALA A 225 4.30 21.91 5.03
N ASN A 226 3.83 21.38 6.16
CA ASN A 226 4.40 21.58 7.50
C ASN A 226 5.24 20.39 8.01
N ASN A 227 5.57 19.39 7.19
CA ASN A 227 6.44 18.30 7.63
C ASN A 227 7.88 18.79 7.86
N GLU A 228 8.34 18.67 9.11
CA GLU A 228 9.59 19.27 9.64
C GLU A 228 10.86 18.89 8.85
N ASP A 229 10.85 17.82 8.05
CA ASP A 229 12.03 17.35 7.32
C ASP A 229 11.88 17.33 5.78
N GLY A 230 10.67 17.44 5.22
CA GLY A 230 10.42 17.56 3.76
C GLY A 230 11.06 16.51 2.83
N VAL A 231 11.63 15.43 3.36
CA VAL A 231 12.48 14.48 2.63
C VAL A 231 11.93 13.07 2.78
N SER A 232 11.88 12.32 1.68
CA SER A 232 11.44 10.92 1.63
C SER A 232 12.31 10.01 2.49
N GLU A 233 11.79 8.83 2.87
CA GLU A 233 12.62 7.80 3.51
C GLU A 233 13.77 7.35 2.61
N GLY A 234 13.58 7.44 1.30
CA GLY A 234 14.55 7.08 0.27
C GLY A 234 13.87 6.30 -0.84
N TYR A 235 14.59 5.38 -1.47
CA TYR A 235 14.06 4.58 -2.59
C TYR A 235 14.48 3.12 -2.52
N VAL A 236 13.70 2.27 -3.19
CA VAL A 236 14.01 0.86 -3.40
C VAL A 236 14.33 0.65 -4.88
N ILE A 237 15.51 0.11 -5.16
CA ILE A 237 15.92 -0.33 -6.48
C ILE A 237 15.48 -1.79 -6.66
N SER A 238 14.80 -2.07 -7.76
CA SER A 238 14.34 -3.41 -8.14
C SER A 238 14.37 -3.61 -9.66
N PRO A 239 14.30 -4.86 -10.15
CA PRO A 239 14.06 -5.14 -11.56
C PRO A 239 12.73 -4.57 -12.04
N TYR A 240 12.73 -4.01 -13.25
CA TYR A 240 11.51 -3.59 -13.92
C TYR A 240 10.68 -4.80 -14.38
N HIS A 241 11.34 -5.84 -14.90
CA HIS A 241 10.75 -7.04 -15.48
C HIS A 241 10.69 -8.22 -14.50
N PRO A 242 9.90 -9.26 -14.79
CA PRO A 242 9.88 -10.49 -14.00
C PRO A 242 11.24 -11.16 -13.87
N THR A 243 11.53 -11.73 -12.70
CA THR A 243 12.76 -12.48 -12.44
C THR A 243 12.56 -13.64 -11.47
N THR A 244 13.25 -14.75 -11.72
CA THR A 244 13.32 -15.91 -10.82
C THR A 244 14.29 -15.69 -9.65
N TYR A 245 15.13 -14.65 -9.74
CA TYR A 245 16.11 -14.28 -8.72
C TYR A 245 15.89 -12.82 -8.29
N PRO A 246 14.81 -12.54 -7.54
CA PRO A 246 14.50 -11.18 -7.14
C PRO A 246 15.59 -10.59 -6.26
N TRP A 247 15.96 -9.35 -6.56
CA TRP A 247 16.91 -8.56 -5.79
C TRP A 247 16.33 -7.19 -5.50
N TYR A 248 16.64 -6.65 -4.33
CA TYR A 248 16.18 -5.33 -3.90
C TYR A 248 17.30 -4.62 -3.19
N LEU A 249 17.61 -3.39 -3.62
CA LEU A 249 18.53 -2.50 -2.94
C LEU A 249 17.72 -1.38 -2.33
N LYS A 250 17.89 -1.09 -1.04
CA LYS A 250 17.24 0.07 -0.42
C LYS A 250 18.28 1.12 -0.11
N THR A 251 18.00 2.34 -0.52
CA THR A 251 18.76 3.52 -0.15
C THR A 251 17.88 4.34 0.78
N LYS A 252 18.42 4.76 1.92
CA LYS A 252 17.72 5.64 2.85
C LYS A 252 18.32 7.02 2.87
N SER A 253 17.46 8.04 2.95
CA SER A 253 17.84 9.41 3.26
C SER A 253 18.57 9.46 4.60
N LYS A 254 19.69 10.18 4.65
CA LYS A 254 20.47 10.35 5.87
C LYS A 254 19.72 11.22 6.89
N PRO A 255 19.17 12.40 6.52
CA PRO A 255 18.27 13.16 7.39
C PRO A 255 17.15 12.29 7.96
N PHE A 256 16.50 11.48 7.11
CA PHE A 256 15.43 10.59 7.57
C PHE A 256 15.93 9.58 8.61
N ALA A 257 17.09 8.95 8.38
CA ALA A 257 17.65 7.97 9.29
C ALA A 257 18.07 8.56 10.65
N GLU A 258 18.44 9.84 10.69
CA GLU A 258 18.90 10.54 11.89
C GLU A 258 17.75 11.15 12.71
N THR A 259 16.59 11.40 12.09
CA THR A 259 15.40 11.90 12.78
C THR A 259 14.87 10.86 13.79
N LYS A 260 14.71 11.30 15.04
CA LYS A 260 14.14 10.48 16.13
C LYS A 260 12.64 10.25 15.89
N ILE A 261 12.24 8.99 15.79
CA ILE A 261 10.82 8.60 15.71
C ILE A 261 10.11 8.99 17.01
N ARG A 262 9.11 9.86 16.93
CA ARG A 262 8.17 10.11 18.02
C ARG A 262 7.00 9.13 17.88
N LYS A 263 6.52 8.54 18.98
CA LYS A 263 5.28 7.73 18.98
C LYS A 263 4.08 8.61 18.62
N PRO A 264 3.16 8.19 17.74
CA PRO A 264 1.97 8.99 17.38
C PRO A 264 1.20 9.43 18.63
N LYS A 265 0.65 10.66 18.60
CA LYS A 265 -0.25 11.09 19.67
C LYS A 265 -1.54 10.30 19.50
N GLU A 266 -2.17 9.92 20.61
CA GLU A 266 -3.45 9.21 20.64
C GLU A 266 -4.51 9.88 19.74
N ARG A 267 -4.61 11.22 19.79
CA ARG A 267 -5.51 11.98 18.91
C ARG A 267 -5.24 11.80 17.41
N ASP A 268 -3.97 11.66 16.99
CA ASP A 268 -3.60 11.46 15.57
C ASP A 268 -3.98 10.04 15.12
N VAL A 269 -3.84 9.06 16.04
CA VAL A 269 -4.29 7.68 15.85
C VAL A 269 -5.81 7.65 15.65
N LEU A 270 -6.56 8.19 16.61
CA LEU A 270 -8.02 8.28 16.55
C LEU A 270 -8.49 9.05 15.31
N LYS A 271 -7.79 10.11 14.90
CA LYS A 271 -8.16 10.86 13.69
C LYS A 271 -8.11 9.98 12.44
N SER A 272 -7.11 9.11 12.30
CA SER A 272 -7.03 8.25 11.12
C SER A 272 -7.94 7.03 11.23
N GLU A 273 -8.15 6.51 12.45
CA GLU A 273 -9.14 5.46 12.70
C GLU A 273 -10.55 5.93 12.36
N TYR A 274 -10.97 7.13 12.76
CA TYR A 274 -12.30 7.64 12.40
C TYR A 274 -12.41 8.19 10.98
N ALA A 275 -11.30 8.53 10.33
CA ALA A 275 -11.33 9.05 8.97
C ALA A 275 -11.87 8.04 7.95
N VAL A 276 -11.67 6.73 8.16
CA VAL A 276 -12.25 5.71 7.27
C VAL A 276 -13.76 5.61 7.40
N HIS A 277 -14.33 6.05 8.53
CA HIS A 277 -15.78 6.03 8.71
C HIS A 277 -16.44 7.36 8.32
N VAL A 278 -15.75 8.50 8.46
CA VAL A 278 -16.30 9.83 8.14
C VAL A 278 -16.10 10.14 6.66
N THR A 279 -16.90 9.48 5.81
CA THR A 279 -16.86 9.59 4.34
C THR A 279 -18.05 10.35 3.77
N ASP A 280 -17.97 10.77 2.50
CA ASP A 280 -19.06 11.44 1.79
C ASP A 280 -20.28 10.54 1.60
N GLU A 281 -20.06 9.25 1.33
CA GLU A 281 -21.11 8.25 1.20
C GLU A 281 -21.88 8.09 2.50
N ARG A 282 -21.16 7.99 3.63
CA ARG A 282 -21.79 7.88 4.94
C ARG A 282 -22.50 9.16 5.33
N LEU A 283 -21.90 10.31 5.02
CA LEU A 283 -22.56 11.61 5.20
C LEU A 283 -23.87 11.66 4.42
N HIS A 284 -23.89 11.22 3.15
CA HIS A 284 -25.11 11.17 2.34
C HIS A 284 -26.16 10.23 2.96
N HIS A 285 -25.76 9.03 3.40
CA HIS A 285 -26.64 8.09 4.09
C HIS A 285 -27.27 8.71 5.34
N VAL A 286 -26.48 9.36 6.19
CA VAL A 286 -26.96 10.03 7.40
C VAL A 286 -27.91 11.18 7.08
N LEU A 287 -27.62 11.98 6.05
CA LEU A 287 -28.50 13.06 5.61
C LEU A 287 -29.85 12.53 5.13
N GLN A 288 -29.86 11.44 4.37
CA GLN A 288 -31.09 10.77 3.93
C GLN A 288 -31.90 10.22 5.11
N GLY A 289 -31.25 9.60 6.10
CA GLY A 289 -31.91 9.15 7.32
C GLY A 289 -32.57 10.30 8.09
N LEU A 290 -31.86 11.42 8.25
CA LEU A 290 -32.41 12.61 8.92
C LEU A 290 -33.60 13.23 8.18
N LEU A 291 -33.59 13.22 6.84
CA LEU A 291 -34.73 13.65 6.01
C LEU A 291 -35.92 12.72 6.21
N GLN A 292 -35.70 11.41 6.15
CA GLN A 292 -36.75 10.40 6.32
C GLN A 292 -37.41 10.48 7.70
N ASP A 293 -36.61 10.77 8.73
CA ASP A 293 -37.09 10.97 10.10
C ASP A 293 -37.78 12.33 10.33
N GLY A 294 -37.77 13.23 9.32
CA GLY A 294 -38.27 14.59 9.44
C GLY A 294 -37.46 15.45 10.42
N ALA A 295 -36.25 15.03 10.76
CA ALA A 295 -35.34 15.76 11.66
C ALA A 295 -34.71 16.97 10.97
N VAL A 296 -34.66 16.95 9.63
CA VAL A 296 -34.24 18.05 8.74
C VAL A 296 -35.15 18.06 7.51
N THR A 297 -35.27 19.21 6.85
CA THR A 297 -36.02 19.40 5.59
C THR A 297 -35.06 19.53 4.40
N GLU A 298 -35.55 19.33 3.16
CA GLU A 298 -34.74 19.50 1.94
C GLU A 298 -34.15 20.93 1.83
N ASP A 299 -34.94 21.96 2.17
CA ASP A 299 -34.50 23.36 2.20
C ASP A 299 -33.35 23.61 3.18
N GLU A 300 -33.30 22.88 4.29
CA GLU A 300 -32.23 22.95 5.30
C GLU A 300 -30.94 22.24 4.85
N LEU A 301 -31.00 21.43 3.79
CA LEU A 301 -29.84 20.77 3.18
C LEU A 301 -29.30 21.51 1.95
N ASP A 302 -30.16 22.18 1.19
CA ASP A 302 -29.83 22.82 -0.09
C ASP A 302 -29.22 24.23 0.04
N THR A 303 -29.06 24.73 1.26
CA THR A 303 -28.57 26.10 1.49
C THR A 303 -27.27 26.15 2.28
N SER A 304 -26.47 27.18 2.00
CA SER A 304 -25.40 27.68 2.89
C SER A 304 -25.85 27.99 4.33
N ALA A 305 -27.13 27.76 4.67
CA ALA A 305 -27.72 27.75 6.01
C ALA A 305 -27.50 26.44 6.80
N VAL A 306 -26.95 25.38 6.16
CA VAL A 306 -26.53 24.11 6.81
C VAL A 306 -25.68 24.35 8.06
N PHE A 307 -24.92 25.45 8.13
CA PHE A 307 -24.03 25.78 9.25
C PHE A 307 -24.69 26.05 10.61
N GLY A 308 -26.03 26.12 10.67
CA GLY A 308 -26.79 26.36 11.89
C GLY A 308 -27.10 25.09 12.72
N LYS A 309 -28.39 24.83 12.94
CA LYS A 309 -28.89 23.75 13.81
C LYS A 309 -28.68 22.34 13.23
N THR A 310 -28.45 22.25 11.92
CA THR A 310 -28.33 21.00 11.17
C THR A 310 -26.99 20.30 11.44
N ILE A 311 -25.87 21.03 11.43
CA ILE A 311 -24.53 20.44 11.68
C ILE A 311 -24.47 19.63 12.99
N PRO A 312 -24.95 20.14 14.15
CA PRO A 312 -24.97 19.34 15.38
C PRO A 312 -25.80 18.06 15.29
N LEU A 313 -26.92 18.06 14.54
CA LEU A 313 -27.75 16.88 14.31
C LEU A 313 -27.02 15.86 13.44
N VAL A 314 -26.39 16.32 12.36
CA VAL A 314 -25.60 15.46 11.47
C VAL A 314 -24.41 14.86 12.21
N ILE A 315 -23.65 15.64 12.97
CA ILE A 315 -22.54 15.12 13.78
C ILE A 315 -23.04 14.06 14.76
N LYS A 316 -24.18 14.30 15.42
CA LYS A 316 -24.77 13.32 16.35
C LYS A 316 -25.21 12.04 15.64
N ALA A 317 -25.81 12.16 14.46
CA ALA A 317 -26.26 11.03 13.67
C ALA A 317 -25.08 10.24 13.08
N MET A 318 -24.05 10.92 12.55
CA MET A 318 -22.77 10.32 12.16
C MET A 318 -22.14 9.56 13.31
N MET A 319 -22.09 10.14 14.50
CA MET A 319 -21.54 9.45 15.65
C MET A 319 -22.33 8.19 16.00
N LYS A 320 -23.66 8.26 15.96
CA LYS A 320 -24.50 7.11 16.25
C LYS A 320 -24.29 6.00 15.20
N ASP A 321 -24.26 6.36 13.93
CA ASP A 321 -24.02 5.42 12.83
C ASP A 321 -22.67 4.70 12.97
N ILE A 322 -21.59 5.44 13.28
CA ILE A 322 -20.27 4.84 13.54
C ILE A 322 -20.27 3.96 14.80
N GLN A 323 -20.97 4.37 15.87
CA GLN A 323 -21.10 3.55 17.09
C GLN A 323 -21.86 2.25 16.84
N ASP A 324 -22.91 2.31 16.03
CA ASP A 324 -23.74 1.16 15.69
C ASP A 324 -22.94 0.15 14.84
N GLU A 325 -21.96 0.60 14.05
CA GLU A 325 -21.03 -0.24 13.27
C GLU A 325 -19.87 -0.81 14.11
N GLU A 326 -19.08 0.06 14.75
CA GLU A 326 -17.85 -0.34 15.46
C GLU A 326 -18.14 -1.04 16.80
N GLY A 327 -19.31 -0.77 17.38
CA GLY A 327 -19.69 -1.21 18.71
C GLY A 327 -18.99 -0.42 19.82
N GLY A 328 -19.75 -0.04 20.85
CA GLY A 328 -19.22 0.62 22.05
C GLY A 328 -19.56 2.11 22.15
N GLU A 329 -19.18 2.72 23.27
CA GLU A 329 -19.47 4.13 23.55
C GLU A 329 -18.28 5.05 23.23
N PHE A 330 -18.57 6.18 22.59
CA PHE A 330 -17.56 7.20 22.32
C PHE A 330 -17.10 7.90 23.60
N THR A 331 -15.78 7.88 23.80
CA THR A 331 -15.09 8.72 24.77
C THR A 331 -15.21 10.20 24.39
N LYS A 332 -14.80 11.08 25.31
CA LYS A 332 -14.77 12.53 25.04
C LYS A 332 -13.82 12.88 23.90
N GLU A 333 -12.74 12.13 23.69
CA GLU A 333 -11.76 12.45 22.65
C GLU A 333 -12.27 12.00 21.28
N ASP A 334 -12.90 10.83 21.19
CA ASP A 334 -13.54 10.35 19.96
C ASP A 334 -14.55 11.37 19.44
N ARG A 335 -15.41 11.88 20.34
CA ARG A 335 -16.41 12.89 19.97
C ARG A 335 -15.78 14.13 19.36
N LYS A 336 -14.64 14.60 19.89
CA LYS A 336 -13.95 15.77 19.32
C LYS A 336 -13.36 15.46 17.94
N VAL A 337 -12.81 14.27 17.78
CA VAL A 337 -12.18 13.84 16.52
C VAL A 337 -13.22 13.68 15.41
N VAL A 338 -14.28 12.90 15.65
CA VAL A 338 -15.37 12.68 14.69
C VAL A 338 -16.06 14.01 14.33
N THR A 339 -16.29 14.88 15.33
CA THR A 339 -16.80 16.25 15.08
C THR A 339 -15.88 17.01 14.13
N SER A 340 -14.57 17.00 14.38
CA SER A 340 -13.59 17.72 13.57
C SER A 340 -13.52 17.19 12.13
N LEU A 341 -13.57 15.87 11.94
CA LEU A 341 -13.57 15.23 10.62
C LEU A 341 -14.84 15.60 9.85
N THR A 342 -16.00 15.48 10.49
CA THR A 342 -17.31 15.78 9.86
C THR A 342 -17.37 17.25 9.44
N LEU A 343 -16.91 18.18 10.29
CA LEU A 343 -16.85 19.60 9.96
C LEU A 343 -15.91 19.90 8.79
N ASN A 344 -14.79 19.17 8.66
CA ASN A 344 -13.89 19.34 7.53
C ASN A 344 -14.53 18.84 6.23
N LEU A 345 -15.24 17.71 6.27
CA LEU A 345 -15.99 17.17 5.13
C LEU A 345 -17.02 18.20 4.60
N PHE A 346 -17.79 18.81 5.51
CA PHE A 346 -18.71 19.90 5.15
C PHE A 346 -18.01 21.12 4.54
N LYS A 347 -16.88 21.54 5.11
CA LYS A 347 -16.11 22.68 4.56
C LYS A 347 -15.62 22.40 3.15
N HIS A 348 -15.15 21.18 2.86
CA HIS A 348 -14.70 20.82 1.52
C HIS A 348 -15.84 20.93 0.50
N LYS A 349 -17.03 20.37 0.79
CA LYS A 349 -18.19 20.50 -0.12
C LYS A 349 -18.63 21.94 -0.36
N VAL A 350 -18.70 22.75 0.70
CA VAL A 350 -19.13 24.15 0.60
C VAL A 350 -18.10 25.00 -0.16
N LEU A 351 -16.82 24.70 -0.02
CA LEU A 351 -15.75 25.42 -0.71
C LEU A 351 -15.49 24.90 -2.14
N SER A 352 -15.80 23.64 -2.44
CA SER A 352 -15.69 23.07 -3.80
C SER A 352 -16.83 23.48 -4.71
N GLY A 353 -17.98 23.89 -4.16
CA GLY A 353 -19.16 24.26 -4.95
C GLY A 353 -19.80 23.06 -5.67
N GLU A 354 -19.45 21.84 -5.26
CA GLU A 354 -20.10 20.61 -5.71
C GLU A 354 -21.49 20.53 -5.06
N GLN A 355 -22.53 20.56 -5.90
CA GLN A 355 -23.93 20.35 -5.48
C GLN A 355 -24.22 18.88 -5.22
#